data_AF-A0A8S4A414-F1
#
_entry.id   AF-A0A8S4A414-F1
#
_cell.length_a   1.000
_cell.length_b   1.000
_cell.length_c   1.000
_cell.angle_alpha   90.00
_cell.angle_beta   90.00
_cell.angle_gamma   90.00
#
_symmetry.space_group_name_H-M   'P 1'
#
loop_
_entity.id
_entity.type
_entity.pdbx_description
1 polymer ?
#
loop_
_entity_poly.entity_id
_entity_poly.type
_entity_poly.pdbx_seq_one_letter_code
_entity_poly.pdbx_strand_id
1 'polypeptide(L)'
;MLGLSSAIVLLILVCSCLGVPVPGQTTEGWKDKKADVCIVVDASSSVWERDFTTMLQFVSSLVSDMDIGPSTTRVGVGVFADRFTLHIPITNNLPKETLRSEILNAPYLKGDGYLSRGLHGLREKCLPKSLVRLNVPLIAVVFTDGPSRHKQLSADNATLIKENMISLFTVGATTLVDRNELLSLASDPKKEFNYYVDEFRHLSDIHTKLSTRMSQVQIYQEHGTCGRNVKADTFFVFNEAALGRTDSQNIKIFIGSVVNNFSMNSGNMRASVITKSCLREDIEFGQ
;
A
#
# COMPACT_ATOMS: atom_id res chain seq x y z
N MET A 1 -16.33 -30.33 30.69
CA MET A 1 -17.00 -29.11 30.17
C MET A 1 -16.61 -27.94 31.05
N LEU A 2 -15.59 -27.17 30.65
CA LEU A 2 -15.31 -25.85 31.22
C LEU A 2 -15.02 -24.95 30.03
N GLY A 3 -15.88 -23.95 29.86
CA GLY A 3 -16.00 -23.14 28.65
C GLY A 3 -14.85 -22.16 28.50
N LEU A 4 -14.25 -22.18 27.32
CA LEU A 4 -13.46 -21.09 26.77
C LEU A 4 -14.42 -19.91 26.51
N SER A 5 -14.49 -18.96 27.45
CA SER A 5 -15.05 -17.64 27.15
C SER A 5 -13.97 -16.83 26.45
N SER A 6 -14.08 -16.74 25.12
CA SER A 6 -13.19 -15.96 24.26
C SER A 6 -13.34 -14.46 24.55
N ALA A 7 -12.58 -13.95 25.51
CA ALA A 7 -12.32 -12.52 25.60
C ALA A 7 -11.38 -12.12 24.46
N ILE A 8 -11.92 -11.44 23.45
CA ILE A 8 -11.14 -10.85 22.36
C ILE A 8 -10.27 -9.73 22.96
N VAL A 9 -8.98 -10.00 23.11
CA VAL A 9 -7.97 -9.00 23.48
C VAL A 9 -7.68 -8.15 22.26
N LEU A 10 -8.26 -6.94 22.20
CA LEU A 10 -7.87 -5.94 21.20
C LEU A 10 -6.71 -5.13 21.77
N LEU A 11 -5.50 -5.69 21.72
CA LEU A 11 -4.28 -4.93 22.01
C LEU A 11 -3.96 -4.07 20.78
N ILE A 12 -4.47 -2.84 20.73
CA ILE A 12 -4.06 -1.89 19.68
C ILE A 12 -2.70 -1.32 20.08
N LEU A 13 -1.62 -2.03 19.71
CA LEU A 13 -0.28 -1.47 19.72
C LEU A 13 -0.19 -0.49 18.54
N VAL A 14 -0.64 0.75 18.74
CA VAL A 14 -0.29 1.84 17.81
C VAL A 14 1.16 2.23 18.11
N CYS A 15 2.13 1.40 17.72
CA CYS A 15 3.44 1.99 17.46
C CYS A 15 3.26 2.82 16.21
N SER A 16 3.01 4.12 16.37
CA SER A 16 3.42 5.09 15.36
C SER A 16 4.93 5.22 15.45
N CYS A 17 5.61 4.11 15.15
CA CYS A 17 7.00 4.11 14.75
C CYS A 17 6.97 4.83 13.39
N LEU A 18 6.88 6.17 13.41
CA LEU A 18 7.10 6.97 12.22
C LEU A 18 8.51 6.62 11.78
N GLY A 19 8.62 5.70 10.82
CA GLY A 19 9.91 5.36 10.27
C GLY A 19 10.57 6.65 9.86
N VAL A 20 11.84 6.81 10.17
CA VAL A 20 12.58 7.94 9.63
C VAL A 20 12.72 7.65 8.13
N PRO A 21 12.30 8.57 7.23
CA PRO A 21 12.55 8.42 5.81
C PRO A 21 14.04 8.16 5.57
N VAL A 22 14.35 7.25 4.65
CA VAL A 22 15.76 6.97 4.34
C VAL A 22 16.46 8.28 3.90
N PRO A 23 17.61 8.63 4.50
CA PRO A 23 18.36 9.83 4.13
C PRO A 23 18.61 9.88 2.63
N GLY A 24 18.20 10.97 1.98
CA GLY A 24 18.34 11.18 0.53
C GLY A 24 17.06 11.00 -0.32
N GLN A 25 15.88 10.77 0.29
CA GLN A 25 14.58 10.73 -0.41
C GLN A 25 13.71 12.00 -0.22
N THR A 26 14.30 13.19 -0.14
CA THR A 26 13.59 14.43 0.22
C THR A 26 12.94 15.18 -0.95
N THR A 27 12.62 14.51 -2.07
CA THR A 27 11.96 15.20 -3.18
C THR A 27 10.44 15.08 -3.06
N GLU A 28 9.81 16.20 -2.71
CA GLU A 28 8.38 16.40 -2.99
C GLU A 28 8.22 16.49 -4.51
N GLY A 29 7.90 15.36 -5.15
CA GLY A 29 7.74 15.27 -6.59
C GLY A 29 8.64 14.25 -7.24
N TRP A 30 8.60 14.23 -8.57
CA TRP A 30 9.28 13.22 -9.38
C TRP A 30 10.73 13.55 -9.70
N LYS A 31 11.12 14.82 -9.62
CA LYS A 31 12.49 15.27 -9.89
C LYS A 31 13.47 14.53 -8.99
N ASP A 32 14.49 13.91 -9.58
CA ASP A 32 15.52 13.11 -8.90
C ASP A 32 14.98 11.94 -8.04
N LYS A 33 13.68 11.61 -8.18
CA LYS A 33 13.05 10.55 -7.39
C LYS A 33 13.57 9.19 -7.85
N LYS A 34 14.09 8.42 -6.90
CA LYS A 34 14.45 7.01 -7.08
C LYS A 34 13.28 6.13 -6.67
N ALA A 35 12.64 5.46 -7.62
CA ALA A 35 11.54 4.55 -7.35
C ALA A 35 11.44 3.48 -8.45
N ASP A 36 10.89 2.33 -8.09
CA ASP A 36 10.54 1.28 -9.02
C ASP A 36 9.03 1.20 -9.10
N VAL A 37 8.47 1.53 -10.27
CA VAL A 37 7.03 1.65 -10.50
C VAL A 37 6.58 0.56 -11.46
N CYS A 38 5.53 -0.17 -11.11
CA CYS A 38 4.81 -1.02 -12.05
C CYS A 38 3.36 -0.58 -12.19
N ILE A 39 2.92 -0.41 -13.42
CA ILE A 39 1.54 -0.05 -13.75
C ILE A 39 0.90 -1.21 -14.51
N VAL A 40 -0.23 -1.69 -14.02
CA VAL A 40 -0.96 -2.82 -14.59
C VAL A 40 -2.36 -2.39 -14.99
N VAL A 41 -2.71 -2.61 -16.25
CA VAL A 41 -4.00 -2.20 -16.81
C VAL A 41 -4.85 -3.41 -17.21
N ASP A 42 -6.16 -3.30 -16.98
CA ASP A 42 -7.15 -4.26 -17.43
C ASP A 42 -7.31 -4.17 -18.95
N ALA A 43 -7.07 -5.27 -19.64
CA ALA A 43 -7.17 -5.42 -21.10
C ALA A 43 -8.22 -6.48 -21.46
N SER A 44 -9.18 -6.73 -20.57
CA SER A 44 -10.28 -7.67 -20.78
C SER A 44 -11.32 -7.14 -21.77
N SER A 45 -12.25 -8.01 -22.17
CA SER A 45 -13.32 -7.67 -23.11
C SER A 45 -14.37 -6.69 -22.56
N SER A 46 -14.47 -6.50 -21.24
CA SER A 46 -15.39 -5.52 -20.66
C SER A 46 -14.90 -4.09 -20.87
N VAL A 47 -13.59 -3.90 -20.90
CA VAL A 47 -12.94 -2.65 -21.33
C VAL A 47 -12.93 -2.61 -22.85
N TRP A 48 -13.69 -1.69 -23.46
CA TRP A 48 -13.68 -1.56 -24.92
C TRP A 48 -12.35 -1.01 -25.42
N GLU A 49 -11.98 -1.31 -26.66
CA GLU A 49 -10.67 -0.93 -27.22
C GLU A 49 -10.36 0.57 -27.11
N ARG A 50 -11.36 1.43 -27.33
CA ARG A 50 -11.23 2.89 -27.14
C ARG A 50 -10.92 3.26 -25.69
N ASP A 51 -11.55 2.57 -24.74
CA ASP A 51 -11.39 2.84 -23.32
C ASP A 51 -10.05 2.28 -22.81
N PHE A 52 -9.59 1.15 -23.37
CA PHE A 52 -8.24 0.65 -23.19
C PHE A 52 -7.20 1.65 -23.70
N THR A 53 -7.37 2.21 -24.90
CA THR A 53 -6.51 3.30 -25.40
C THR A 53 -6.51 4.51 -24.46
N THR A 54 -7.68 4.88 -23.91
CA THR A 54 -7.80 5.98 -22.94
C THR A 54 -6.99 5.69 -21.67
N MET A 55 -7.02 4.46 -21.16
CA MET A 55 -6.17 4.04 -20.04
C MET A 55 -4.68 4.12 -20.39
N LEU A 56 -4.25 3.64 -21.56
CA LEU A 56 -2.84 3.72 -21.97
C LEU A 56 -2.35 5.17 -22.11
N GLN A 57 -3.20 6.07 -22.64
CA GLN A 57 -2.91 7.50 -22.69
C GLN A 57 -2.76 8.11 -21.30
N PHE A 58 -3.62 7.72 -20.35
CA PHE A 58 -3.50 8.13 -18.96
C PHE A 58 -2.20 7.63 -18.32
N VAL A 59 -1.85 6.35 -18.52
CA VAL A 59 -0.59 5.77 -18.02
C VAL A 59 0.62 6.48 -18.64
N SER A 60 0.61 6.76 -19.93
CA SER A 60 1.66 7.53 -20.62
C SER A 60 1.78 8.96 -20.06
N SER A 61 0.66 9.56 -19.62
CA SER A 61 0.63 10.88 -18.97
C SER A 61 1.08 10.85 -17.50
N LEU A 62 0.93 9.73 -16.78
CA LEU A 62 1.58 9.58 -15.47
C LEU A 62 3.10 9.49 -15.64
N VAL A 63 3.58 8.74 -16.64
CA VAL A 63 5.01 8.57 -16.93
C VAL A 63 5.67 9.87 -17.38
N SER A 64 4.92 10.79 -18.01
CA SER A 64 5.49 12.10 -18.38
C SER A 64 5.97 12.92 -17.19
N ASP A 65 5.26 12.81 -16.05
CA ASP A 65 5.59 13.53 -14.83
C ASP A 65 6.86 12.97 -14.17
N MET A 66 7.15 11.68 -14.39
CA MET A 66 8.23 10.95 -13.72
C MET A 66 9.61 11.33 -14.27
N ASP A 67 10.61 11.41 -13.40
CA ASP A 67 12.01 11.49 -13.82
C ASP A 67 12.54 10.10 -14.16
N ILE A 68 12.47 9.74 -15.45
CA ILE A 68 12.78 8.41 -15.95
C ILE A 68 14.27 8.23 -16.19
N GLY A 69 14.85 7.21 -15.56
CA GLY A 69 16.26 6.86 -15.76
C GLY A 69 16.69 5.66 -14.90
N PRO A 70 17.84 5.04 -15.25
CA PRO A 70 18.33 3.85 -14.55
C PRO A 70 18.68 4.14 -13.07
N SER A 71 19.08 5.37 -12.75
CA SER A 71 19.41 5.84 -11.40
C SER A 71 18.30 6.63 -10.71
N THR A 72 17.22 6.96 -11.42
CA THR A 72 16.04 7.70 -10.94
C THR A 72 14.82 6.78 -10.94
N THR A 73 13.69 7.13 -11.56
CA THR A 73 12.50 6.28 -11.59
C THR A 73 12.57 5.28 -12.75
N ARG A 74 12.34 4.00 -12.44
CA ARG A 74 12.18 2.92 -13.42
C ARG A 74 10.71 2.51 -13.50
N VAL A 75 10.19 2.31 -14.71
CA VAL A 75 8.78 1.97 -14.93
C VAL A 75 8.67 0.68 -15.72
N GLY A 76 7.87 -0.26 -15.22
CA GLY A 76 7.34 -1.40 -15.95
C GLY A 76 5.84 -1.27 -16.20
N VAL A 77 5.36 -1.90 -17.27
CA VAL A 77 3.94 -1.95 -17.62
C VAL A 77 3.50 -3.37 -17.91
N GLY A 78 2.42 -3.79 -17.27
CA GLY A 78 1.76 -5.06 -17.52
C GLY A 78 0.32 -4.87 -17.95
N VAL A 79 -0.23 -5.85 -18.64
CA VAL A 79 -1.64 -5.92 -19.00
C VAL A 79 -2.22 -7.24 -18.50
N PHE A 80 -3.49 -7.26 -18.11
CA PHE A 80 -4.16 -8.50 -17.72
C PHE A 80 -5.55 -8.66 -18.32
N ALA A 81 -5.91 -9.91 -18.56
CA ALA A 81 -7.26 -10.39 -18.85
C ALA A 81 -7.31 -11.84 -18.36
N ASP A 82 -7.51 -12.81 -19.27
CA ASP A 82 -7.37 -14.23 -18.97
C ASP A 82 -5.98 -14.56 -18.44
N ARG A 83 -4.96 -13.80 -18.82
CA ARG A 83 -3.60 -13.97 -18.33
C ARG A 83 -2.98 -12.61 -18.06
N PHE A 84 -1.90 -12.61 -17.29
CA PHE A 84 -1.02 -11.47 -17.18
C PHE A 84 0.08 -11.54 -18.25
N THR A 85 0.29 -10.43 -18.96
CA THR A 85 1.39 -10.22 -19.89
C THR A 85 2.22 -9.03 -19.43
N LEU A 86 3.52 -9.25 -19.24
CA LEU A 86 4.47 -8.16 -19.02
C LEU A 86 4.78 -7.53 -20.39
N HIS A 87 4.36 -6.28 -20.59
CA HIS A 87 4.60 -5.54 -21.83
C HIS A 87 5.97 -4.87 -21.79
N ILE A 88 6.24 -4.12 -20.72
CA ILE A 88 7.50 -3.40 -20.52
C ILE A 88 8.10 -3.87 -19.19
N PRO A 89 9.27 -4.52 -19.18
CA PRO A 89 9.93 -4.90 -17.94
C PRO A 89 10.51 -3.66 -17.25
N ILE A 90 10.52 -3.64 -15.92
CA ILE A 90 11.08 -2.51 -15.15
C ILE A 90 12.60 -2.30 -15.37
N THR A 91 13.28 -3.30 -15.92
CA THR A 91 14.71 -3.26 -16.27
C THR A 91 14.99 -2.66 -17.64
N ASN A 92 13.97 -2.24 -18.39
CA ASN A 92 14.15 -1.52 -19.64
C ASN A 92 14.99 -0.24 -19.41
N ASN A 93 15.66 0.22 -20.47
CA ASN A 93 16.45 1.46 -20.45
C ASN A 93 15.98 2.41 -21.56
N LEU A 94 14.68 2.43 -21.84
CA LEU A 94 14.10 3.28 -22.87
C LEU A 94 14.14 4.74 -22.42
N PRO A 95 14.52 5.69 -23.30
CA PRO A 95 14.32 7.11 -23.03
C PRO A 95 12.85 7.43 -22.76
N LYS A 96 12.56 8.44 -21.95
CA LYS A 96 11.20 8.80 -21.51
C LYS A 96 10.17 8.82 -22.65
N GLU A 97 10.47 9.51 -23.75
CA GLU A 97 9.54 9.64 -24.87
C GLU A 97 9.32 8.32 -25.64
N THR A 98 10.35 7.48 -25.73
CA THR A 98 10.23 6.14 -26.31
C THR A 98 9.41 5.23 -25.40
N LEU A 99 9.64 5.27 -24.09
CA LEU A 99 8.86 4.54 -23.10
C LEU A 99 7.38 4.93 -23.18
N ARG A 100 7.08 6.24 -23.25
CA ARG A 100 5.72 6.76 -23.39
C ARG A 100 5.02 6.29 -24.66
N SER A 101 5.76 6.22 -25.76
CA SER A 101 5.24 5.70 -27.03
C SER A 101 5.01 4.19 -26.96
N GLU A 102 5.92 3.45 -26.33
CA GLU A 102 5.81 1.99 -26.17
C GLU A 102 4.64 1.58 -25.27
N ILE A 103 4.30 2.40 -24.26
CA ILE A 103 3.10 2.20 -23.44
C ILE A 103 1.84 2.19 -24.29
N LEU A 104 1.74 3.05 -25.31
CA LEU A 104 0.59 3.12 -26.21
C LEU A 104 0.48 1.89 -27.13
N ASN A 105 1.56 1.11 -27.28
CA ASN A 105 1.60 -0.12 -28.07
C ASN A 105 1.28 -1.37 -27.25
N ALA A 106 0.86 -1.22 -25.98
CA ALA A 106 0.54 -2.37 -25.14
C ALA A 106 -0.59 -3.23 -25.76
N PRO A 107 -0.49 -4.57 -25.70
CA PRO A 107 -1.43 -5.43 -26.40
C PRO A 107 -2.80 -5.45 -25.71
N TYR A 108 -3.86 -5.22 -26.49
CA TYR A 108 -5.23 -5.43 -26.04
C TYR A 108 -5.57 -6.92 -26.08
N LEU A 109 -5.61 -7.57 -24.91
CA LEU A 109 -5.66 -9.03 -24.81
C LEU A 109 -7.03 -9.62 -25.15
N LYS A 110 -8.11 -8.96 -24.72
CA LYS A 110 -9.48 -9.51 -24.68
C LYS A 110 -9.58 -10.73 -23.75
N GLY A 111 -10.79 -11.17 -23.46
CA GLY A 111 -11.08 -12.27 -22.54
C GLY A 111 -11.65 -11.79 -21.19
N ASP A 112 -11.61 -12.64 -20.17
CA ASP A 112 -12.17 -12.31 -18.86
C ASP A 112 -11.20 -11.48 -18.00
N GLY A 113 -11.68 -10.45 -17.29
CA GLY A 113 -10.86 -9.64 -16.37
C GLY A 113 -10.55 -10.35 -15.04
N TYR A 114 -9.48 -11.14 -14.97
CA TYR A 114 -9.02 -11.74 -13.71
C TYR A 114 -8.05 -10.83 -12.95
N LEU A 115 -8.60 -9.91 -12.15
CA LEU A 115 -7.80 -9.01 -11.29
C LEU A 115 -6.78 -9.76 -10.42
N SER A 116 -7.14 -10.94 -9.90
CA SER A 116 -6.24 -11.78 -9.11
C SER A 116 -4.97 -12.19 -9.88
N ARG A 117 -5.09 -12.48 -11.19
CA ARG A 117 -3.96 -12.79 -12.08
C ARG A 117 -3.13 -11.53 -12.37
N GLY A 118 -3.80 -10.39 -12.52
CA GLY A 118 -3.16 -9.07 -12.63
C GLY A 118 -2.26 -8.76 -11.44
N LEU A 119 -2.80 -8.88 -10.22
CA LEU A 119 -2.06 -8.67 -8.97
C LEU A 119 -0.91 -9.67 -8.79
N HIS A 120 -1.16 -10.95 -9.07
CA HIS A 120 -0.12 -11.97 -9.03
C HIS A 120 1.04 -11.66 -10.00
N GLY A 121 0.74 -11.36 -11.25
CA GLY A 121 1.75 -11.03 -12.26
C GLY A 121 2.49 -9.72 -11.98
N LEU A 122 1.81 -8.73 -11.41
CA LEU A 122 2.43 -7.51 -10.91
C LEU A 122 3.55 -7.84 -9.91
N ARG A 123 3.26 -8.67 -8.90
CA ARG A 123 4.23 -9.06 -7.86
C ARG A 123 5.35 -9.94 -8.39
N GLU A 124 5.01 -10.96 -9.18
CA GLU A 124 5.96 -12.03 -9.55
C GLU A 124 6.74 -11.77 -10.84
N LYS A 125 6.23 -10.91 -11.73
CA LYS A 125 6.83 -10.67 -13.05
C LYS A 125 7.23 -9.22 -13.29
N CYS A 126 6.47 -8.27 -12.78
CA CYS A 126 6.77 -6.85 -12.98
C CYS A 126 7.69 -6.28 -11.90
N LEU A 127 7.41 -6.59 -10.63
CA LEU A 127 8.22 -6.21 -9.45
C LEU A 127 8.80 -7.43 -8.70
N PRO A 128 9.43 -8.41 -9.39
CA PRO A 128 10.03 -9.54 -8.68
C PRO A 128 11.19 -9.05 -7.81
N LYS A 129 11.33 -9.66 -6.62
CA LYS A 129 12.39 -9.34 -5.65
C LYS A 129 13.81 -9.38 -6.24
N SER A 130 14.02 -10.17 -7.29
CA SER A 130 15.32 -10.30 -7.98
C SER A 130 15.68 -9.12 -8.90
N LEU A 131 14.72 -8.29 -9.31
CA LEU A 131 14.95 -7.21 -10.28
C LEU A 131 14.75 -5.81 -9.69
N VAL A 132 14.00 -5.70 -8.59
CA VAL A 132 13.75 -4.42 -7.91
C VAL A 132 15.00 -3.93 -7.18
N ARG A 133 15.19 -2.61 -7.12
CA ARG A 133 16.29 -1.99 -6.40
C ARG A 133 16.02 -2.05 -4.89
N LEU A 134 17.06 -2.30 -4.12
CA LEU A 134 17.02 -2.15 -2.67
C LEU A 134 16.99 -0.67 -2.31
N ASN A 135 16.37 -0.35 -1.17
CA ASN A 135 16.32 1.01 -0.62
C ASN A 135 15.72 2.07 -1.56
N VAL A 136 14.77 1.67 -2.43
CA VAL A 136 13.90 2.60 -3.15
C VAL A 136 12.43 2.20 -2.95
N PRO A 137 11.46 3.14 -3.03
CA PRO A 137 10.06 2.80 -2.96
C PRO A 137 9.65 1.90 -4.13
N LEU A 138 8.92 0.84 -3.82
CA LEU A 138 8.27 -0.02 -4.80
C LEU A 138 6.80 0.39 -4.90
N ILE A 139 6.38 0.86 -6.08
CA ILE A 139 5.06 1.42 -6.30
C ILE A 139 4.34 0.58 -7.34
N ALA A 140 3.12 0.16 -7.01
CA ALA A 140 2.26 -0.62 -7.87
C ALA A 140 0.98 0.15 -8.11
N VAL A 141 0.52 0.22 -9.36
CA VAL A 141 -0.80 0.81 -9.69
C VAL A 141 -1.57 -0.20 -10.52
N VAL A 142 -2.78 -0.56 -10.10
CA VAL A 142 -3.67 -1.42 -10.87
C VAL A 142 -4.94 -0.68 -11.30
N PHE A 143 -5.27 -0.77 -12.58
CA PHE A 143 -6.50 -0.24 -13.16
C PHE A 143 -7.46 -1.39 -13.47
N THR A 144 -8.74 -1.22 -13.16
CA THR A 144 -9.80 -2.17 -13.55
C THR A 144 -11.14 -1.47 -13.73
N ASP A 145 -12.02 -2.06 -14.54
CA ASP A 145 -13.36 -1.55 -14.86
C ASP A 145 -14.49 -2.32 -14.15
N GLY A 146 -14.17 -3.34 -13.36
CA GLY A 146 -15.17 -4.19 -12.71
C GLY A 146 -14.68 -4.86 -11.42
N PRO A 147 -15.57 -5.62 -10.75
CA PRO A 147 -15.22 -6.38 -9.56
C PRO A 147 -14.36 -7.59 -9.91
N SER A 148 -13.54 -8.08 -8.98
CA SER A 148 -12.84 -9.35 -9.20
C SER A 148 -13.83 -10.50 -9.23
N ARG A 149 -13.61 -11.41 -10.17
CA ARG A 149 -14.26 -12.72 -10.20
C ARG A 149 -13.86 -13.62 -9.03
N HIS A 150 -12.67 -13.40 -8.47
CA HIS A 150 -12.12 -14.19 -7.36
C HIS A 150 -11.64 -13.24 -6.25
N LYS A 151 -12.58 -12.64 -5.50
CA LYS A 151 -12.29 -11.61 -4.49
C LYS A 151 -11.28 -12.06 -3.44
N GLN A 152 -11.44 -13.27 -2.89
CA GLN A 152 -10.49 -13.78 -1.88
C GLN A 152 -9.07 -13.91 -2.46
N LEU A 153 -8.94 -14.47 -3.66
CA LEU A 153 -7.62 -14.63 -4.29
C LEU A 153 -7.00 -13.27 -4.66
N SER A 154 -7.81 -12.27 -5.04
CA SER A 154 -7.32 -10.90 -5.20
C SER A 154 -6.82 -10.33 -3.88
N ALA A 155 -7.57 -10.51 -2.79
CA ALA A 155 -7.19 -10.06 -1.46
C ALA A 155 -5.88 -10.72 -0.99
N ASP A 156 -5.74 -12.04 -1.15
CA ASP A 156 -4.53 -12.78 -0.80
C ASP A 156 -3.30 -12.26 -1.56
N ASN A 157 -3.45 -12.01 -2.88
CA ASN A 157 -2.37 -11.43 -3.67
C ASN A 157 -2.03 -10.00 -3.26
N ALA A 158 -3.02 -9.17 -2.94
CA ALA A 158 -2.79 -7.80 -2.45
C ALA A 158 -2.10 -7.80 -1.08
N THR A 159 -2.44 -8.73 -0.19
CA THR A 159 -1.73 -8.92 1.08
C THR A 159 -0.25 -9.23 0.84
N LEU A 160 0.05 -10.20 -0.03
CA LEU A 160 1.43 -10.56 -0.38
C LEU A 160 2.19 -9.43 -1.08
N ILE A 161 1.52 -8.58 -1.87
CA ILE A 161 2.13 -7.36 -2.44
C ILE A 161 2.56 -6.41 -1.32
N LYS A 162 1.67 -6.14 -0.36
CA LYS A 162 1.95 -5.25 0.77
C LYS A 162 3.02 -5.80 1.71
N GLU A 163 3.02 -7.10 1.97
CA GLU A 163 4.07 -7.79 2.75
C GLU A 163 5.44 -7.75 2.05
N ASN A 164 5.46 -7.64 0.73
CA ASN A 164 6.68 -7.39 -0.05
C ASN A 164 7.10 -5.91 -0.06
N MET A 165 6.53 -5.08 0.82
CA MET A 165 6.81 -3.64 0.94
C MET A 165 6.49 -2.85 -0.34
N ILE A 166 5.55 -3.36 -1.16
CA ILE A 166 5.06 -2.68 -2.36
C ILE A 166 3.83 -1.85 -2.00
N SER A 167 3.90 -0.56 -2.30
CA SER A 167 2.78 0.37 -2.14
C SER A 167 1.78 0.19 -3.28
N LEU A 168 0.63 -0.43 -3.00
CA LEU A 168 -0.39 -0.76 -3.98
C LEU A 168 -1.46 0.34 -4.08
N PHE A 169 -1.54 0.96 -5.24
CA PHE A 169 -2.60 1.85 -5.65
C PHE A 169 -3.65 1.10 -6.47
N THR A 170 -4.92 1.40 -6.23
CA THR A 170 -6.04 0.87 -7.03
C THR A 170 -6.79 2.01 -7.70
N VAL A 171 -7.13 1.82 -8.98
CA VAL A 171 -7.91 2.76 -9.77
C VAL A 171 -9.08 2.02 -10.40
N GLY A 172 -10.30 2.33 -9.96
CA GLY A 172 -11.53 1.83 -10.58
C GLY A 172 -12.04 2.82 -11.63
N ALA A 173 -12.23 2.36 -12.87
CA ALA A 173 -12.52 3.21 -14.02
C ALA A 173 -13.96 3.13 -14.57
N THR A 174 -14.92 2.71 -13.73
CA THR A 174 -16.36 2.74 -14.03
C THR A 174 -17.17 2.76 -12.72
N THR A 175 -18.49 2.93 -12.81
CA THR A 175 -19.42 2.70 -11.69
C THR A 175 -19.66 1.22 -11.36
N LEU A 176 -19.15 0.28 -12.16
CA LEU A 176 -19.38 -1.17 -12.00
C LEU A 176 -18.42 -1.81 -10.99
N VAL A 177 -17.33 -1.13 -10.65
CA VAL A 177 -16.34 -1.63 -9.68
C VAL A 177 -16.93 -1.79 -8.28
N ASP A 178 -16.51 -2.85 -7.58
CA ASP A 178 -16.78 -2.97 -6.15
C ASP A 178 -15.79 -2.08 -5.38
N ARG A 179 -16.31 -0.96 -4.87
CA ARG A 179 -15.50 0.02 -4.14
C ARG A 179 -14.92 -0.57 -2.85
N ASN A 180 -15.66 -1.40 -2.12
CA ASN A 180 -15.15 -1.99 -0.88
C ASN A 180 -14.03 -2.99 -1.19
N GLU A 181 -14.16 -3.75 -2.27
CA GLU A 181 -13.10 -4.61 -2.76
C GLU A 181 -11.83 -3.80 -3.06
N LEU A 182 -11.88 -2.81 -3.96
CA LEU A 182 -10.68 -2.05 -4.35
C LEU A 182 -10.04 -1.33 -3.16
N LEU A 183 -10.86 -0.77 -2.26
CA LEU A 183 -10.40 -0.17 -1.01
C LEU A 183 -9.65 -1.17 -0.12
N SER A 184 -10.11 -2.43 -0.05
CA SER A 184 -9.44 -3.48 0.74
C SER A 184 -8.08 -3.87 0.17
N LEU A 185 -7.93 -3.86 -1.16
CA LEU A 185 -6.70 -4.23 -1.87
C LEU A 185 -5.61 -3.16 -1.69
N ALA A 186 -5.96 -1.87 -1.79
CA ALA A 186 -5.01 -0.76 -1.71
C ALA A 186 -4.15 -0.75 -0.43
N SER A 187 -3.00 -0.09 -0.47
CA SER A 187 -2.19 0.20 0.72
C SER A 187 -2.83 1.28 1.61
N ASP A 188 -2.32 1.43 2.83
CA ASP A 188 -2.75 2.48 3.76
C ASP A 188 -1.94 3.78 3.60
N PRO A 189 -2.54 4.96 3.83
CA PRO A 189 -3.95 5.18 4.20
C PRO A 189 -4.87 5.01 2.99
N LYS A 190 -5.95 4.25 3.15
CA LYS A 190 -6.83 3.85 2.01
C LYS A 190 -7.31 5.03 1.14
N LYS A 191 -7.61 6.18 1.72
CA LYS A 191 -8.08 7.38 0.99
C LYS A 191 -7.05 7.99 0.04
N GLU A 192 -5.77 7.66 0.22
CA GLU A 192 -4.67 8.19 -0.57
C GLU A 192 -4.19 7.20 -1.63
N PHE A 193 -4.42 5.90 -1.44
CA PHE A 193 -3.99 4.85 -2.36
C PHE A 193 -5.09 4.31 -3.27
N ASN A 194 -6.34 4.71 -3.05
CA ASN A 194 -7.48 4.20 -3.80
C ASN A 194 -8.25 5.33 -4.48
N TYR A 195 -8.49 5.17 -5.78
CA TYR A 195 -9.07 6.16 -6.67
C TYR A 195 -10.20 5.56 -7.49
N TYR A 196 -11.19 6.40 -7.81
CA TYR A 196 -12.33 6.01 -8.63
C TYR A 196 -12.70 7.13 -9.57
N VAL A 197 -13.13 6.73 -10.76
CA VAL A 197 -13.79 7.60 -11.73
C VAL A 197 -15.00 6.86 -12.31
N ASP A 198 -16.07 7.58 -12.62
CA ASP A 198 -17.30 6.95 -13.10
C ASP A 198 -17.21 6.50 -14.56
N GLU A 199 -16.29 7.08 -15.34
CA GLU A 199 -16.01 6.76 -16.74
C GLU A 199 -14.53 6.95 -17.06
N PHE A 200 -13.99 6.19 -18.03
CA PHE A 200 -12.59 6.27 -18.44
C PHE A 200 -12.13 7.68 -18.84
N ARG A 201 -13.01 8.49 -19.45
CA ARG A 201 -12.70 9.89 -19.82
C ARG A 201 -12.41 10.79 -18.61
N HIS A 202 -12.87 10.43 -17.42
CA HIS A 202 -12.63 11.17 -16.19
C HIS A 202 -11.33 10.75 -15.49
N LEU A 203 -10.53 9.82 -16.04
CA LEU A 203 -9.20 9.49 -15.50
C LEU A 203 -8.32 10.73 -15.36
N SER A 204 -8.44 11.71 -16.26
CA SER A 204 -7.75 13.01 -16.15
C SER A 204 -8.00 13.72 -14.83
N ASP A 205 -9.17 13.55 -14.24
CA ASP A 205 -9.60 14.28 -13.05
C ASP A 205 -8.83 13.85 -11.79
N ILE A 206 -8.27 12.64 -11.81
CA ILE A 206 -7.45 12.10 -10.73
C ILE A 206 -5.93 12.19 -11.01
N HIS A 207 -5.52 12.62 -12.22
CA HIS A 207 -4.12 12.62 -12.67
C HIS A 207 -3.18 13.27 -11.65
N THR A 208 -3.41 14.54 -11.33
CA THR A 208 -2.53 15.31 -10.45
C THR A 208 -2.47 14.72 -9.05
N LYS A 209 -3.61 14.28 -8.51
CA LYS A 209 -3.70 13.72 -7.15
C LYS A 209 -2.96 12.38 -7.06
N LEU A 210 -3.18 11.50 -8.03
CA LEU A 210 -2.52 10.20 -8.11
C LEU A 210 -1.02 10.36 -8.31
N SER A 211 -0.58 11.16 -9.30
CA SER A 211 0.83 11.41 -9.59
C SER A 211 1.56 12.02 -8.39
N THR A 212 0.95 13.01 -7.73
CA THR A 212 1.50 13.63 -6.52
C THR A 212 1.67 12.60 -5.42
N ARG A 213 0.63 11.79 -5.14
CA ARG A 213 0.71 10.80 -4.07
C ARG A 213 1.73 9.70 -4.37
N MET A 214 1.83 9.23 -5.61
CA MET A 214 2.87 8.30 -6.03
C MET A 214 4.28 8.89 -5.79
N SER A 215 4.48 10.18 -6.09
CA SER A 215 5.75 10.85 -5.84
C SER A 215 6.09 11.02 -4.35
N GLN A 216 5.10 10.95 -3.46
CA GLN A 216 5.27 11.05 -2.01
C GLN A 216 5.49 9.70 -1.32
N VAL A 217 5.39 8.57 -2.04
CA VAL A 217 5.71 7.26 -1.45
C VAL A 217 7.20 7.24 -1.09
N GLN A 218 7.49 6.96 0.17
CA GLN A 218 8.83 6.85 0.74
C GLN A 218 9.00 5.46 1.35
N ILE A 219 10.25 5.01 1.42
CA ILE A 219 10.58 3.85 2.26
C ILE A 219 10.78 4.29 3.70
N TYR A 220 10.18 3.54 4.59
CA TYR A 220 10.44 3.61 6.01
C TYR A 220 11.36 2.45 6.35
N GLN A 221 12.59 2.74 6.78
CA GLN A 221 13.43 1.70 7.37
C GLN A 221 12.78 1.29 8.70
N GLU A 222 12.43 0.02 8.82
CA GLU A 222 12.34 -0.61 10.13
C GLU A 222 13.75 -0.59 10.73
N HIS A 223 14.06 0.43 11.52
CA HIS A 223 15.17 0.31 12.45
C HIS A 223 14.78 -0.83 13.40
N GLY A 224 15.59 -1.89 13.44
CA GLY A 224 15.39 -3.11 14.25
C GLY A 224 15.34 -2.91 15.77
N THR A 225 15.01 -1.71 16.23
CA THR A 225 14.68 -1.38 17.60
C THR A 225 13.45 -0.47 17.56
N CYS A 226 12.25 -1.06 17.54
CA CYS A 226 11.11 -0.37 18.15
C CYS A 226 11.54 0.01 19.58
N GLY A 227 11.48 1.29 19.92
CA GLY A 227 11.78 1.75 21.27
C GLY A 227 13.11 2.48 21.49
N ARG A 228 13.92 2.78 20.47
CA ARG A 228 15.14 3.61 20.66
C ARG A 228 15.20 4.76 19.66
N ASN A 229 15.31 5.99 20.17
CA ASN A 229 15.46 7.24 19.39
C ASN A 229 14.34 7.53 18.37
N VAL A 230 13.13 6.99 18.57
CA VAL A 230 11.94 7.33 17.77
C VAL A 230 11.03 8.25 18.59
N LYS A 231 10.47 9.29 17.96
CA LYS A 231 9.44 10.12 18.59
C LYS A 231 8.05 9.50 18.40
N ALA A 232 7.41 9.02 19.47
CA ALA A 232 6.11 8.37 19.39
C ALA A 232 5.32 8.46 20.71
N ASP A 233 4.00 8.63 20.59
CA ASP A 233 3.05 8.49 21.70
C ASP A 233 2.31 7.16 21.55
N THR A 234 2.44 6.28 22.55
CA THR A 234 1.84 4.95 22.56
C THR A 234 0.75 4.86 23.62
N PHE A 235 -0.41 4.31 23.25
CA PHE A 235 -1.52 4.09 24.18
C PHE A 235 -1.84 2.61 24.27
N PHE A 236 -1.85 2.05 25.48
CA PHE A 236 -2.32 0.70 25.74
C PHE A 236 -3.74 0.77 26.27
N VAL A 237 -4.70 0.23 25.52
CA VAL A 237 -6.12 0.29 25.88
C VAL A 237 -6.65 -1.12 26.09
N PHE A 238 -7.18 -1.41 27.27
CA PHE A 238 -7.84 -2.69 27.55
C PHE A 238 -8.97 -2.56 28.58
N ASN A 239 -9.94 -3.49 28.51
CA ASN A 239 -11.12 -3.46 29.35
C ASN A 239 -10.95 -4.38 30.57
N GLU A 240 -10.52 -3.82 31.69
CA GLU A 240 -10.32 -4.57 32.94
C GLU A 240 -11.58 -5.28 33.43
N ALA A 241 -12.75 -4.64 33.26
CA ALA A 241 -14.02 -5.22 33.68
C ALA A 241 -14.37 -6.50 32.92
N ALA A 242 -14.03 -6.57 31.64
CA ALA A 242 -14.28 -7.75 30.81
C ALA A 242 -13.26 -8.88 31.04
N LEU A 243 -12.04 -8.52 31.48
CA LEU A 243 -10.92 -9.45 31.63
C LEU A 243 -10.84 -10.05 33.04
N GLY A 244 -11.38 -9.37 34.05
CA GLY A 244 -11.23 -9.78 35.44
C GLY A 244 -9.82 -9.50 35.99
N ARG A 245 -9.64 -9.70 37.30
CA ARG A 245 -8.43 -9.23 38.02
C ARG A 245 -7.14 -9.88 37.52
N THR A 246 -7.14 -11.20 37.34
CA THR A 246 -5.93 -11.96 36.99
C THR A 246 -5.42 -11.58 35.60
N ASP A 247 -6.28 -11.57 34.59
CA ASP A 247 -5.87 -11.27 33.22
C ASP A 247 -5.50 -9.80 33.04
N SER A 248 -6.19 -8.90 33.76
CA SER A 248 -5.82 -7.47 33.80
C SER A 248 -4.42 -7.27 34.40
N GLN A 249 -4.06 -8.00 35.46
CA GLN A 249 -2.70 -7.97 36.03
C GLN A 249 -1.66 -8.52 35.04
N ASN A 250 -1.96 -9.63 34.37
CA ASN A 250 -1.08 -10.21 33.35
C ASN A 250 -0.83 -9.23 32.19
N ILE A 251 -1.86 -8.51 31.76
CA ILE A 251 -1.73 -7.47 30.73
C ILE A 251 -0.88 -6.30 31.21
N LYS A 252 -1.05 -5.83 32.45
CA LYS A 252 -0.18 -4.78 33.03
C LYS A 252 1.28 -5.20 33.09
N ILE A 253 1.57 -6.45 33.47
CA ILE A 253 2.93 -7.02 33.49
C ILE A 253 3.52 -7.08 32.08
N PHE A 254 2.72 -7.52 31.10
CA PHE A 254 3.13 -7.54 29.70
C PHE A 254 3.45 -6.13 29.19
N ILE A 255 2.58 -5.16 29.45
CA ILE A 255 2.80 -3.75 29.08
C ILE A 255 4.10 -3.23 29.72
N GLY A 256 4.34 -3.52 31.00
CA GLY A 256 5.61 -3.18 31.66
C GLY A 256 6.82 -3.77 30.94
N SER A 257 6.72 -5.02 30.49
CA SER A 257 7.78 -5.69 29.72
C SER A 257 8.00 -5.05 28.34
N VAL A 258 6.94 -4.59 27.68
CA VAL A 258 7.02 -3.86 26.40
C VAL A 258 7.67 -2.48 26.60
N VAL A 259 7.21 -1.71 27.58
CA VAL A 259 7.71 -0.35 27.88
C VAL A 259 9.16 -0.38 28.38
N ASN A 260 9.62 -1.45 29.01
CA ASN A 260 11.03 -1.62 29.37
C ASN A 260 11.99 -1.62 28.16
N ASN A 261 11.48 -1.94 26.97
CA ASN A 261 12.26 -1.84 25.73
C ASN A 261 12.25 -0.43 25.13
N PHE A 262 11.51 0.51 25.72
CA PHE A 262 11.37 1.88 25.25
C PHE A 262 12.35 2.84 25.95
N SER A 263 12.96 3.76 25.18
CA SER A 263 13.83 4.84 25.65
C SER A 263 13.03 6.02 26.22
N MET A 264 12.21 5.76 27.23
CA MET A 264 11.32 6.74 27.89
C MET A 264 12.09 7.95 28.45
N ASN A 265 13.30 7.72 28.96
CA ASN A 265 14.14 8.74 29.61
C ASN A 265 14.61 9.89 28.70
N SER A 266 14.53 9.71 27.38
CA SER A 266 14.97 10.71 26.40
C SER A 266 13.90 11.75 26.05
N GLY A 267 12.65 11.57 26.54
CA GLY A 267 11.51 12.38 26.16
C GLY A 267 11.01 12.13 24.73
N ASN A 268 11.64 11.20 24.00
CA ASN A 268 11.26 10.86 22.64
C ASN A 268 10.00 9.96 22.63
N MET A 269 9.81 9.10 23.61
CA MET A 269 8.58 8.29 23.68
C MET A 269 7.79 8.52 24.94
N ARG A 270 6.47 8.45 24.80
CA ARG A 270 5.52 8.50 25.90
C ARG A 270 4.60 7.31 25.77
N ALA A 271 4.23 6.74 26.91
CA ALA A 271 3.31 5.62 26.99
C ALA A 271 2.25 5.93 28.04
N SER A 272 0.99 5.66 27.73
CA SER A 272 -0.13 5.75 28.68
C SER A 272 -0.97 4.49 28.61
N VAL A 273 -1.57 4.14 29.75
CA VAL A 273 -2.49 3.03 29.86
C VAL A 273 -3.89 3.59 30.12
N ILE A 274 -4.84 3.20 29.29
CA ILE A 274 -6.25 3.58 29.43
C ILE A 274 -7.02 2.30 29.73
N THR A 275 -7.60 2.23 30.92
CA THR A 275 -8.44 1.11 31.31
C THR A 275 -9.87 1.54 31.53
N LYS A 276 -10.79 0.62 31.24
CA LYS A 276 -12.19 0.75 31.64
C LYS A 276 -12.46 -0.22 32.77
N SER A 277 -12.72 0.30 33.97
CA SER A 277 -13.19 -0.48 35.11
C SER A 277 -14.70 -0.26 35.32
N CYS A 278 -15.37 -1.18 36.02
CA CYS A 278 -16.79 -0.99 36.38
C CYS A 278 -17.03 0.16 37.37
N LEU A 279 -15.97 0.81 37.89
CA LEU A 279 -16.07 1.77 38.98
C LEU A 279 -15.53 3.17 38.68
N ARG A 280 -14.80 3.40 37.56
CA ARG A 280 -14.43 4.72 37.00
C ARG A 280 -13.59 4.56 35.73
N GLU A 281 -13.52 5.61 34.92
CA GLU A 281 -12.48 5.78 33.90
C GLU A 281 -11.19 6.22 34.61
N ASP A 282 -10.17 5.36 34.62
CA ASP A 282 -8.88 5.66 35.22
C ASP A 282 -7.86 5.87 34.09
N ILE A 283 -7.27 7.07 34.03
CA ILE A 283 -6.16 7.40 33.12
C ILE A 283 -4.89 7.49 33.95
N GLU A 284 -3.97 6.55 33.76
CA GLU A 284 -2.66 6.57 34.41
C GLU A 284 -1.59 7.04 33.39
N PHE A 285 -0.85 8.08 33.79
CA PHE A 285 0.32 8.58 33.06
C PHE A 285 1.59 8.01 33.71
N GLY A 286 2.36 7.23 32.96
CA GLY A 286 3.72 6.86 33.35
C GLY A 286 4.70 7.95 32.90
N GLN A 287 5.43 8.55 33.84
CA GLN A 287 6.62 9.37 33.55
C GLN A 287 7.86 8.50 33.46
#